data_AF-A0A367CAI4-F1
#
_entry.id   AF-A0A367CAI4-F1
#
_cell.length_a   1.000
_cell.length_b   1.000
_cell.length_c   1.000
_cell.angle_alpha   90.00
_cell.angle_beta   90.00
_cell.angle_gamma   90.00
#
_symmetry.space_group_name_H-M   'P 1'
#
loop_
_entity.id
_entity.type
_entity.pdbx_description
1 polymer ?
#
loop_
_entity_poly.entity_id
_entity_poly.type
_entity_poly.pdbx_seq_one_letter_code
_entity_poly.pdbx_strand_id
1 'polypeptide(L)'
;MFCTSNGRPINGFVRELVLDKELSAESLRNIKISMVVNVGSAHHTSGVAGKMQLNFREGNSGSRVAILSDIMYFPLGFIMYIDPSDGDEIAGLSISKFIQYKFDEEVLIRMRISVVESNSIFPGDFRTKNEIEMGYDEVEENEL
;
A
#
# COMPACT_ATOMS: atom_id res chain seq x y z
N MET A 1 -11.05 -10.98 8.09
CA MET A 1 -9.99 -10.04 8.53
C MET A 1 -10.55 -8.66 8.93
N PHE A 2 -11.80 -8.58 9.40
CA PHE A 2 -12.36 -7.34 9.94
C PHE A 2 -12.88 -7.66 11.34
N CYS A 3 -11.95 -7.60 12.31
CA CYS A 3 -12.29 -7.74 13.72
C CYS A 3 -12.53 -6.34 14.27
N THR A 4 -13.53 -6.16 15.13
CA THR A 4 -13.71 -4.93 15.90
C THR A 4 -12.59 -4.82 16.94
N SER A 5 -11.42 -4.33 16.54
CA SER A 5 -10.24 -4.26 17.39
C SER A 5 -10.43 -3.40 18.65
N ASN A 6 -11.49 -2.59 18.74
CA ASN A 6 -11.67 -1.62 19.82
C ASN A 6 -13.03 -1.66 20.54
N GLY A 7 -13.82 -2.74 20.41
CA GLY A 7 -15.15 -2.85 21.07
C GLY A 7 -16.18 -1.79 20.64
N ARG A 8 -15.84 -0.96 19.65
CA ARG A 8 -16.76 -0.02 19.01
C ARG A 8 -17.51 -0.75 17.89
N PRO A 9 -18.83 -0.51 17.75
CA PRO A 9 -19.58 -1.07 16.64
C PRO A 9 -18.95 -0.60 15.32
N ILE A 10 -18.77 -1.53 14.39
CA ILE A 10 -18.41 -1.21 13.01
C ILE A 10 -19.45 -0.20 12.50
N ASN A 11 -18.99 0.92 11.93
CA ASN A 11 -19.87 1.91 11.30
C ASN A 11 -20.84 1.18 10.34
N GLY A 12 -22.12 1.56 10.34
CA GLY A 12 -23.14 0.96 9.47
C GLY A 12 -22.67 0.85 8.03
N PHE A 13 -21.99 1.88 7.53
CA PHE A 13 -21.37 1.87 6.20
C PHE A 13 -20.33 0.76 6.01
N VAL A 14 -19.39 0.60 6.95
CA VAL A 14 -18.35 -0.43 6.85
C VAL A 14 -18.95 -1.82 7.01
N ARG A 15 -19.98 -1.96 7.85
CA ARG A 15 -20.71 -3.21 8.02
C ARG A 15 -21.44 -3.56 6.72
N GLU A 16 -22.16 -2.62 6.12
CA GLU A 16 -22.82 -2.80 4.83
C GLU A 16 -21.81 -3.13 3.74
N LEU A 17 -20.68 -2.43 3.66
CA LEU A 17 -19.62 -2.74 2.69
C LEU A 17 -19.02 -4.14 2.88
N VAL A 18 -18.87 -4.60 4.12
CA VAL A 18 -18.32 -5.94 4.42
C VAL A 18 -19.34 -7.05 4.18
N LEU A 19 -20.64 -6.79 4.42
CA LEU A 19 -21.71 -7.78 4.30
C LEU A 19 -22.36 -7.81 2.91
N ASP A 20 -22.51 -6.66 2.26
CA ASP A 20 -23.07 -6.49 0.93
C ASP A 20 -21.96 -6.51 -0.13
N LYS A 21 -21.74 -7.70 -0.67
CA LYS A 21 -20.63 -7.95 -1.60
C LYS A 21 -20.85 -7.36 -2.98
N GLU A 22 -22.10 -7.16 -3.42
CA GLU A 22 -22.37 -6.57 -4.73
C GLU A 22 -22.04 -5.07 -4.74
N LEU A 23 -22.48 -4.34 -3.70
CA LEU A 23 -22.09 -2.95 -3.47
C LEU A 23 -20.56 -2.80 -3.34
N SER A 24 -19.91 -3.78 -2.70
CA SER A 24 -18.47 -3.75 -2.45
C SER A 24 -17.62 -3.96 -3.72
N ALA A 25 -18.08 -4.79 -4.66
CA ALA A 25 -17.35 -5.07 -5.89
C ALA A 25 -17.32 -3.86 -6.84
N GLU A 26 -18.42 -3.10 -6.92
CA GLU A 26 -18.46 -1.84 -7.68
C GLU A 26 -17.69 -0.72 -6.98
N SER A 27 -17.85 -0.58 -5.66
CA SER A 27 -17.19 0.47 -4.89
C SER A 27 -15.66 0.34 -4.83
N LEU A 28 -15.11 -0.86 -5.04
CA LEU A 28 -13.67 -1.12 -5.03
C LEU A 28 -13.04 -1.24 -6.42
N ARG A 29 -13.76 -0.99 -7.52
CA ARG A 29 -13.18 -1.09 -8.88
C ARG A 29 -11.90 -0.26 -9.04
N ASN A 30 -11.86 0.88 -8.37
CA ASN A 30 -10.79 1.86 -8.45
C ASN A 30 -9.81 1.78 -7.27
N ILE A 31 -9.95 0.76 -6.41
CA ILE A 31 -9.15 0.63 -5.19
C ILE A 31 -8.42 -0.70 -5.20
N LYS A 32 -7.09 -0.65 -5.07
CA LYS A 32 -6.27 -1.84 -4.83
C LYS A 32 -5.67 -1.77 -3.44
N ILE A 33 -5.92 -2.79 -2.63
CA ILE A 33 -5.38 -2.93 -1.28
C ILE A 33 -4.33 -4.03 -1.32
N SER A 34 -3.17 -3.72 -0.79
CA SER A 34 -2.04 -4.62 -0.68
C SER A 34 -1.58 -4.75 0.77
N MET A 35 -0.93 -5.86 1.07
CA MET A 35 -0.35 -6.17 2.36
C MET A 35 1.14 -6.48 2.20
N VAL A 36 1.95 -5.94 3.11
CA VAL A 36 3.38 -6.20 3.22
C VAL A 36 3.72 -6.60 4.65
N VAL A 37 4.79 -7.37 4.84
CA VAL A 37 5.42 -7.55 6.14
C VAL A 37 6.47 -6.46 6.30
N ASN A 38 6.28 -5.58 7.27
CA ASN A 38 7.24 -4.52 7.58
C ASN A 38 8.28 -5.03 8.57
N VAL A 39 9.55 -5.00 8.19
CA VAL A 39 10.70 -5.30 9.07
C VAL A 39 11.54 -4.06 9.38
N GLY A 40 11.16 -2.90 8.83
CA GLY A 40 11.85 -1.64 9.07
C GLY A 40 11.46 -1.00 10.40
N SER A 41 12.20 0.05 10.77
CA SER A 41 11.99 0.75 12.05
C SER A 41 10.95 1.87 11.99
N ALA A 42 10.51 2.29 10.79
CA ALA A 42 9.51 3.35 10.66
C ALA A 42 8.09 2.80 10.85
N HIS A 43 7.30 3.56 11.61
CA HIS A 43 5.87 3.33 11.77
C HIS A 43 5.12 4.61 11.43
N HIS A 44 4.12 4.49 10.58
CA HIS A 44 3.34 5.64 10.16
C HIS A 44 1.95 5.25 9.68
N THR A 45 1.11 6.28 9.63
CA THR A 45 -0.25 6.21 9.12
C THR A 45 -0.43 7.44 8.27
N SER A 46 -0.60 7.24 6.97
CA SER A 46 -0.82 8.32 6.03
C SER A 46 -2.27 8.31 5.59
N GLY A 47 -2.89 9.49 5.56
CA GLY A 47 -4.14 9.70 4.85
C GLY A 47 -3.95 9.52 3.35
N VAL A 48 -4.64 10.31 2.53
CA VAL A 48 -4.41 10.30 1.08
C VAL A 48 -3.17 11.11 0.74
N ALA A 49 -2.21 10.49 0.06
CA ALA A 49 -0.97 11.08 -0.41
C ALA A 49 -0.75 10.81 -1.90
N GLY A 50 0.00 11.69 -2.57
CA GLY A 50 0.40 11.53 -3.97
C GLY A 50 1.91 11.31 -4.08
N LYS A 51 2.33 10.20 -4.68
CA LYS A 51 3.73 9.92 -5.03
C LYS A 51 3.95 10.26 -6.49
N MET A 52 4.78 11.27 -6.76
CA MET A 52 5.11 11.70 -8.11
C MET A 52 6.49 11.18 -8.53
N GLN A 53 6.54 10.42 -9.62
CA GLN A 53 7.78 10.01 -10.27
C GLN A 53 8.12 11.00 -11.38
N LEU A 54 9.23 11.71 -11.20
CA LEU A 54 9.75 12.69 -12.15
C LEU A 54 10.75 12.02 -13.11
N ASN A 55 10.37 11.89 -14.38
CA ASN A 55 11.26 11.39 -15.43
C ASN A 55 11.85 12.58 -16.21
N PHE A 56 13.12 12.89 -15.98
CA PHE A 56 13.81 14.02 -16.62
C PHE A 56 14.58 13.65 -17.89
N ARG A 57 14.46 12.42 -18.39
CA ARG A 57 15.17 11.98 -19.61
C ARG A 57 14.42 12.43 -20.87
N GLU A 58 15.16 13.04 -21.81
CA GLU A 58 14.67 13.42 -23.14
C GLU A 58 14.03 12.23 -23.85
N GLY A 59 12.71 12.29 -24.09
CA GLY A 59 11.96 11.30 -24.85
C GLY A 59 10.77 10.65 -24.11
N ASN A 60 10.71 10.70 -22.78
CA ASN A 60 9.57 10.20 -21.99
C ASN A 60 8.84 11.36 -21.31
N SER A 61 7.95 12.02 -22.06
CA SER A 61 7.12 13.12 -21.58
C SER A 61 5.95 12.61 -20.73
N GLY A 62 6.23 12.10 -19.53
CA GLY A 62 5.20 11.64 -18.60
C GLY A 62 5.69 11.60 -17.16
N SER A 63 5.28 12.59 -16.37
CA SER A 63 5.27 12.47 -14.90
C SER A 63 4.17 11.49 -14.52
N ARG A 64 4.48 10.51 -13.67
CA ARG A 64 3.49 9.54 -13.17
C ARG A 64 3.16 9.89 -11.73
N VAL A 65 1.87 10.02 -11.43
CA VAL A 65 1.39 10.28 -10.08
C VAL A 65 0.58 9.09 -9.61
N ALA A 66 1.03 8.47 -8.52
CA ALA A 66 0.28 7.42 -7.83
C ALA A 66 -0.38 8.01 -6.59
N ILE A 67 -1.68 7.83 -6.43
CA ILE A 67 -2.41 8.24 -5.24
C ILE A 67 -2.53 7.03 -4.32
N LEU A 68 -2.06 7.18 -3.08
CA LEU A 68 -2.09 6.09 -2.10
C LEU A 68 -2.32 6.56 -0.67
N SER A 69 -2.73 5.64 0.19
CA SER A 69 -2.85 5.78 1.64
C SER A 69 -2.28 4.53 2.28
N ASP A 70 -1.61 4.65 3.42
CA ASP A 70 -0.98 3.51 4.07
C ASP A 70 -1.10 3.51 5.60
N ILE A 71 -1.02 2.30 6.12
CA ILE A 71 -0.89 1.99 7.54
C ILE A 71 0.32 1.06 7.64
N MET A 72 1.45 1.57 8.12
CA MET A 72 2.72 0.84 8.19
C MET A 72 3.12 0.66 9.65
N TYR A 73 2.96 -0.55 10.18
CA TYR A 73 3.37 -0.92 11.54
C TYR A 73 4.08 -2.27 11.53
N PHE A 74 4.92 -2.55 12.52
CA PHE A 74 5.44 -3.90 12.68
C PHE A 74 4.33 -4.83 13.23
N PRO A 75 4.11 -6.04 12.68
CA PRO A 75 4.82 -6.64 11.55
C PRO A 75 4.12 -6.44 10.19
N LEU A 76 2.96 -5.77 10.13
CA LEU A 76 2.15 -5.66 8.91
C LEU A 76 1.94 -4.22 8.45
N GLY A 77 2.14 -4.02 7.15
CA GLY A 77 1.76 -2.83 6.43
C GLY A 77 0.58 -3.09 5.50
N PHE A 78 -0.32 -2.11 5.39
CA PHE A 78 -1.42 -2.08 4.43
C PHE A 78 -1.31 -0.83 3.58
N ILE A 79 -1.36 -1.00 2.26
CA ILE A 79 -1.26 0.11 1.31
C ILE A 79 -2.48 0.05 0.40
N MET A 80 -3.21 1.14 0.36
CA MET A 80 -4.36 1.37 -0.50
C MET A 80 -3.96 2.29 -1.65
N TYR A 81 -4.08 1.80 -2.87
CA TYR A 81 -3.88 2.55 -4.11
C TYR A 81 -5.23 3.00 -4.66
N ILE A 82 -5.33 4.28 -5.02
CA ILE A 82 -6.54 4.92 -5.56
C ILE A 82 -6.32 5.19 -7.04
N ASP A 83 -7.24 4.71 -7.88
CA ASP A 83 -7.17 4.75 -9.34
C ASP A 83 -5.83 4.26 -9.94
N PRO A 84 -5.30 3.09 -9.50
CA PRO A 84 -4.02 2.60 -10.02
C PRO A 84 -4.15 2.21 -11.49
N SER A 85 -3.26 2.75 -12.32
CA SER A 85 -3.13 2.39 -13.73
C SER A 85 -2.53 0.99 -13.88
N ASP A 86 -2.79 0.31 -15.01
CA ASP A 86 -2.32 -1.07 -15.24
C ASP A 86 -0.78 -1.20 -15.27
N GLY A 87 -0.06 -0.10 -15.45
CA GLY A 87 1.40 -0.07 -15.41
C GLY A 87 1.98 0.40 -14.08
N ASP A 88 1.18 0.63 -13.04
CA ASP A 88 1.68 1.12 -11.75
C ASP A 88 2.27 -0.04 -10.93
N GLU A 89 3.44 0.21 -10.34
CA GLU A 89 4.08 -0.76 -9.45
C GLU A 89 3.33 -0.80 -8.11
N ILE A 90 2.62 -1.89 -7.91
CA ILE A 90 1.90 -2.18 -6.66
C ILE A 90 2.83 -3.00 -5.79
N ALA A 91 3.23 -2.43 -4.66
CA ALA A 91 4.01 -3.14 -3.66
C ALA A 91 3.13 -4.15 -2.92
N GLY A 92 3.72 -5.27 -2.51
CA GLY A 92 3.05 -6.21 -1.62
C GLY A 92 2.13 -7.22 -2.29
N LEU A 93 1.50 -8.02 -1.43
CA LEU A 93 0.49 -8.99 -1.81
C LEU A 93 -0.85 -8.27 -1.95
N SER A 94 -1.44 -8.28 -3.15
CA SER A 94 -2.80 -7.77 -3.32
C SER A 94 -3.81 -8.62 -2.54
N ILE A 95 -4.47 -8.01 -1.56
CA ILE A 95 -5.52 -8.63 -0.74
C ILE A 95 -6.94 -8.21 -1.19
N SER A 96 -7.06 -7.28 -2.16
CA SER A 96 -8.35 -6.91 -2.76
C SER A 96 -9.14 -8.11 -3.26
N LYS A 97 -8.47 -9.16 -3.74
CA LYS A 97 -9.14 -10.37 -4.27
C LYS A 97 -9.93 -11.13 -3.21
N PHE A 98 -9.64 -10.95 -1.92
CA PHE A 98 -10.38 -11.63 -0.85
C PHE A 98 -11.85 -11.20 -0.78
N ILE A 99 -12.21 -10.09 -1.41
CA ILE A 99 -13.61 -9.67 -1.52
C ILE A 99 -14.48 -10.66 -2.28
N GLN A 100 -13.88 -11.49 -3.15
CA GLN A 100 -14.60 -12.47 -3.95
C GLN A 100 -15.11 -13.66 -3.13
N TYR A 101 -14.52 -13.94 -1.96
CA TYR A 101 -14.85 -15.11 -1.15
C TYR A 101 -15.81 -14.77 -0.02
N LYS A 102 -16.88 -15.54 0.18
CA LYS A 102 -17.85 -15.31 1.27
C LYS A 102 -17.20 -15.46 2.64
N PHE A 103 -17.83 -14.89 3.65
CA PHE A 103 -17.28 -14.87 5.01
C PHE A 103 -17.11 -16.28 5.59
N ASP A 104 -17.99 -17.20 5.22
CA ASP A 104 -18.04 -18.60 5.61
C ASP A 104 -17.49 -19.55 4.53
N GLU A 105 -16.87 -19.01 3.47
CA GLU A 105 -16.31 -19.80 2.39
C GLU A 105 -14.93 -20.34 2.77
N GLU A 106 -14.77 -21.66 2.73
CA GLU A 106 -13.48 -22.31 2.89
C GLU A 106 -12.75 -22.36 1.55
N VAL A 107 -11.58 -21.72 1.49
CA VAL A 107 -10.75 -21.66 0.27
C VAL A 107 -9.28 -21.88 0.60
N LEU A 108 -8.58 -22.59 -0.30
CA LEU A 108 -7.13 -22.73 -0.25
C LEU A 108 -6.48 -21.57 -1.01
N ILE A 109 -5.75 -20.71 -0.31
CA ILE A 109 -5.05 -19.57 -0.90
C ILE A 109 -3.54 -19.76 -0.75
N ARG A 110 -2.79 -19.72 -1.85
CA ARG A 110 -1.32 -19.60 -1.83
C ARG A 110 -0.94 -18.14 -1.91
N MET A 111 -0.28 -17.65 -0.87
CA MET A 111 0.14 -16.25 -0.77
C MET A 111 1.66 -16.17 -0.82
N ARG A 112 2.20 -15.29 -1.67
CA ARG A 112 3.60 -14.88 -1.60
C ARG A 112 3.67 -13.61 -0.77
N ILE A 113 4.15 -13.74 0.45
CA ILE A 113 4.28 -12.60 1.37
C ILE A 113 5.45 -11.74 0.90
N SER A 114 5.20 -10.44 0.74
CA SER A 114 6.23 -9.46 0.45
C SER A 114 6.79 -8.91 1.75
N VAL A 115 8.09 -9.02 1.95
CA VAL A 115 8.79 -8.41 3.09
C VAL A 115 9.42 -7.11 2.61
N VAL A 116 9.16 -6.01 3.32
CA VAL A 116 9.70 -4.68 3.01
C VAL A 116 10.37 -4.10 4.24
N GLU A 117 11.48 -3.39 4.04
CA GLU A 117 12.16 -2.64 5.09
C GLU A 117 11.82 -1.16 4.92
N SER A 118 10.78 -0.68 5.60
CA SER A 118 10.42 0.75 5.54
C SER A 118 11.13 1.52 6.65
N ASN A 119 12.03 2.42 6.26
CA ASN A 119 12.74 3.33 7.17
C ASN A 119 12.35 4.80 6.96
N SER A 120 11.29 5.03 6.19
CA SER A 120 10.81 6.34 5.78
C SER A 120 9.38 6.57 6.29
N ILE A 121 9.06 7.83 6.61
CA ILE A 121 7.69 8.24 6.94
C ILE A 121 6.85 8.51 5.67
N PHE A 122 7.48 8.50 4.50
CA PHE A 122 6.80 8.80 3.25
C PHE A 122 6.04 7.57 2.75
N PRO A 123 4.76 7.72 2.40
CA PRO A 123 3.94 6.59 2.00
C PRO A 123 4.41 6.00 0.67
N GLY A 124 4.48 4.67 0.61
CA GLY A 124 4.99 3.95 -0.57
C GLY A 124 6.51 4.08 -0.78
N ASP A 125 7.25 4.50 0.24
CA ASP A 125 8.71 4.51 0.27
C ASP A 125 9.22 3.34 1.14
N PHE A 126 9.91 2.40 0.49
CA PHE A 126 10.40 1.16 1.10
C PHE A 126 11.92 1.06 1.02
N ARG A 127 12.61 2.20 0.99
CA ARG A 127 14.06 2.23 1.01
C ARG A 127 14.61 1.66 2.32
N THR A 128 15.56 0.74 2.16
CA THR A 128 16.40 0.21 3.23
C THR A 128 17.27 1.32 3.82
N LYS A 129 17.83 1.09 5.01
CA LYS A 129 18.77 2.06 5.61
C LYS A 129 19.96 2.34 4.69
N ASN A 130 20.52 1.29 4.10
CA ASN A 130 21.66 1.41 3.19
C ASN A 130 21.34 2.26 1.96
N GLU A 131 20.16 2.09 1.35
CA GLU A 131 19.74 2.92 0.20
C GLU A 131 19.56 4.39 0.57
N ILE A 132 19.14 4.67 1.80
CA ILE A 132 19.03 6.04 2.31
C ILE A 132 20.44 6.63 2.54
N GLU A 133 21.33 5.86 3.18
CA GLU A 133 22.71 6.27 3.48
C GLU A 133 23.53 6.52 2.21
N MET A 134 23.46 5.63 1.21
CA MET A 134 24.12 5.83 -0.08
C MET A 134 23.70 7.14 -0.77
N GLY A 135 22.43 7.54 -0.61
CA GLY A 135 21.94 8.79 -1.16
C GLY A 135 22.54 10.05 -0.50
N TYR A 136 23.06 9.95 0.73
CA TYR A 136 23.80 11.05 1.36
C TYR A 136 25.24 11.12 0.85
N ASP A 137 25.91 9.96 0.75
CA ASP A 137 27.30 9.88 0.30
C ASP A 137 27.46 10.39 -1.16
N GLU A 138 26.52 10.05 -2.06
CA GLU A 138 26.52 10.55 -3.45
C GLU A 138 26.35 12.07 -3.55
N VAL A 139 25.66 12.70 -2.58
CA VAL A 139 25.51 14.16 -2.57
C VAL A 139 26.81 14.82 -2.11
N GLU A 140 27.48 14.27 -1.10
CA GLU A 140 28.78 14.80 -0.63
C GLU A 140 29.88 14.71 -1.71
N GLU A 141 29.92 13.62 -2.49
CA GLU A 141 30.89 13.50 -3.59
C GLU A 141 30.65 14.47 -4.76
N ASN A 142 29.41 14.90 -5.00
CA ASN A 142 29.07 15.84 -6.07
C ASN A 142 29.18 17.33 -5.63
N GLU A 143 29.38 17.59 -4.34
CA GLU A 143 29.60 18.94 -3.78
C GLU A 143 31.09 19.28 -3.58
N LEU A 144 32.01 18.37 -3.90
CA LEU A 144 33.49 18.52 -3.86
C LEU A 144 34.10 18.66 -5.26
#